data_AF-A0A1Y6HBE0-F1
#
_entry.id   AF-A0A1Y6HBE0-F1
#
_cell.length_a   1.000
_cell.length_b   1.000
_cell.length_c   1.000
_cell.angle_alpha   90.00
_cell.angle_beta   90.00
_cell.angle_gamma   90.00
#
_symmetry.space_group_name_H-M   'P 1'
#
loop_
_entity.id
_entity.type
_entity.pdbx_description
1 polymer ?
#
loop_
_entity_poly.entity_id
_entity_poly.type
_entity_poly.pdbx_seq_one_letter_code
_entity_poly.pdbx_strand_id
1 'polypeptide(L)'
;MATMSKAKRHGVIFVDWLRNGRGNTSVCSWSLRARDKATVAVPLRWEELGKISGPDAFPMDKALQRAQRQRADPWASVLALKQRLPTGNEKN
;
A
#
# COMPACT_ATOMS: atom_id res chain seq x y z
N MET A 1 -8.99 20.73 -5.58
CA MET A 1 -9.40 19.79 -4.52
C MET A 1 -9.59 18.40 -5.10
N ALA A 2 -9.16 17.34 -4.40
CA ALA A 2 -9.32 15.96 -4.86
C ALA A 2 -10.81 15.55 -4.85
N THR A 3 -11.32 15.00 -5.95
CA THR A 3 -12.73 14.61 -6.08
C THR A 3 -12.87 13.09 -6.14
N MET A 4 -13.81 12.53 -5.36
CA MET A 4 -14.03 11.07 -5.28
C MET A 4 -14.55 10.45 -6.60
N SER A 5 -15.38 11.20 -7.34
CA SER A 5 -16.07 10.71 -8.54
C SER A 5 -15.12 10.08 -9.56
N LYS A 6 -15.34 8.80 -9.90
CA LYS A 6 -14.53 8.06 -10.88
C LYS A 6 -14.54 8.73 -12.26
N ALA A 7 -15.68 9.32 -12.65
CA ALA A 7 -15.82 10.02 -13.93
C ALA A 7 -14.88 11.24 -14.04
N LYS A 8 -14.54 11.86 -12.91
CA LYS A 8 -13.67 13.05 -12.86
C LYS A 8 -12.18 12.70 -12.70
N ARG A 9 -11.80 11.42 -12.83
CA ARG A 9 -10.44 10.92 -12.55
C ARG A 9 -9.76 10.27 -13.75
N HIS A 10 -10.11 10.72 -14.96
CA HIS A 10 -9.46 10.25 -16.17
C HIS A 10 -8.02 10.77 -16.27
N GLY A 11 -7.07 9.91 -16.64
CA GLY A 11 -5.66 10.28 -16.82
C GLY A 11 -4.85 10.59 -15.54
N VAL A 12 -5.44 10.42 -14.36
CA VAL A 12 -4.79 10.74 -13.08
C VAL A 12 -5.01 9.64 -12.03
N ILE A 13 -4.16 9.64 -10.99
CA ILE A 13 -4.30 8.76 -9.82
C ILE A 13 -5.09 9.48 -8.73
N PHE A 14 -6.06 8.79 -8.14
CA PHE A 14 -6.75 9.28 -6.96
C PHE A 14 -5.97 8.96 -5.69
N VAL A 15 -5.68 9.97 -4.89
CA VAL A 15 -5.24 9.76 -3.49
C VAL A 15 -6.48 9.51 -2.64
N ASP A 16 -6.81 8.24 -2.42
CA ASP A 16 -8.03 7.81 -1.71
C ASP A 16 -7.92 7.98 -0.19
N TRP A 17 -8.11 9.21 0.27
CA TRP A 17 -8.10 9.57 1.69
C TRP A 17 -9.32 9.06 2.47
N LEU A 18 -10.34 8.53 1.79
CA LEU A 18 -11.59 8.09 2.43
C LEU A 18 -11.36 6.89 3.35
N ARG A 19 -10.30 6.10 3.12
CA ARG A 19 -9.98 4.93 3.96
C ARG A 19 -9.67 5.27 5.42
N ASN A 20 -9.37 6.53 5.74
CA ASN A 20 -9.11 6.97 7.11
C ASN A 20 -10.40 7.24 7.92
N GLY A 21 -11.58 7.14 7.30
CA GLY A 21 -12.86 7.29 7.99
C GLY A 21 -13.18 6.13 8.94
N ARG A 22 -13.89 6.43 10.05
CA ARG A 22 -14.32 5.41 11.02
C ARG A 22 -15.17 4.34 10.33
N GLY A 23 -14.84 3.07 10.57
CA GLY A 23 -15.55 1.91 10.01
C GLY A 23 -15.04 1.45 8.63
N ASN A 24 -14.14 2.21 8.00
CA ASN A 24 -13.50 1.78 6.77
C ASN A 24 -12.36 0.79 7.04
N THR A 25 -12.05 -0.02 6.04
CA THR A 25 -11.04 -1.07 6.12
C THR A 25 -9.93 -0.87 5.08
N SER A 26 -8.77 -1.43 5.39
CA SER A 26 -7.62 -1.56 4.51
C SER A 26 -7.16 -3.01 4.47
N VAL A 27 -6.60 -3.43 3.35
CA VAL A 27 -6.06 -4.78 3.19
C VAL A 27 -4.83 -4.94 4.08
N CYS A 28 -4.78 -6.02 4.86
CA CYS A 28 -3.63 -6.34 5.72
C CYS A 28 -2.43 -6.80 4.86
N SER A 29 -1.22 -6.45 5.26
CA SER A 29 0.00 -7.00 4.67
C SER A 29 -0.02 -8.53 4.71
N TRP A 30 0.51 -9.17 3.66
CA TRP A 30 0.53 -10.62 3.47
C TRP A 30 -0.84 -11.31 3.30
N SER A 31 -1.95 -10.58 3.30
CA SER A 31 -3.26 -11.15 2.97
C SER A 31 -3.46 -11.35 1.46
N LEU A 32 -4.24 -12.37 1.10
CA LEU A 32 -4.66 -12.68 -0.27
C LEU A 32 -5.76 -11.71 -0.74
N ARG A 33 -5.84 -11.52 -2.06
CA ARG A 33 -6.90 -10.77 -2.74
C ARG A 33 -7.79 -11.74 -3.51
N ALA A 34 -9.11 -11.63 -3.34
CA ALA A 34 -10.09 -12.38 -4.13
C ALA A 34 -10.15 -11.86 -5.58
N ARG A 35 -9.17 -12.28 -6.39
CA ARG A 35 -8.98 -11.98 -7.83
C ARG A 35 -8.43 -13.23 -8.51
N ASP A 36 -8.48 -13.28 -9.84
CA ASP A 36 -8.14 -14.46 -10.68
C ASP A 36 -6.74 -15.07 -10.46
N LYS A 37 -5.84 -14.38 -9.75
CA LYS A 37 -4.49 -14.88 -9.40
C LYS A 37 -4.21 -14.96 -7.89
N ALA A 38 -5.22 -14.72 -7.05
CA ALA A 38 -5.09 -14.69 -5.59
C ALA A 38 -3.86 -13.90 -5.10
N THR A 39 -3.65 -12.69 -5.62
CA THR A 39 -2.41 -11.93 -5.36
C THR A 39 -2.28 -11.54 -3.89
N VAL A 40 -1.05 -11.31 -3.43
CA VAL A 40 -0.73 -11.01 -2.03
C VAL A 40 -0.35 -9.54 -1.86
N ALA A 41 -0.84 -8.90 -0.80
CA ALA A 41 -0.43 -7.54 -0.41
C ALA A 41 0.98 -7.56 0.24
N VAL A 42 2.03 -7.69 -0.56
CA VAL A 42 3.41 -7.83 -0.08
C VAL A 42 4.03 -6.46 0.29
N PRO A 43 4.61 -6.30 1.50
CA PRO A 43 5.45 -5.16 1.84
C PRO A 43 6.70 -5.07 0.95
N LEU A 44 6.99 -3.85 0.50
CA LEU A 44 8.13 -3.54 -0.38
C LEU A 44 9.02 -2.46 0.24
N ARG A 45 10.30 -2.46 -0.16
CA ARG A 45 11.20 -1.32 -0.02
C ARG A 45 10.91 -0.28 -1.10
N TRP A 46 11.30 0.96 -0.86
CA TRP A 46 11.11 2.05 -1.83
C TRP A 46 11.82 1.78 -3.17
N GLU A 47 13.01 1.17 -3.13
CA GLU A 47 13.82 0.87 -4.33
C GLU A 47 13.23 -0.28 -5.18
N GLU A 48 12.27 -1.03 -4.64
CA GLU A 48 11.58 -2.11 -5.34
C GLU A 48 10.34 -1.59 -6.10
N LEU A 49 9.72 -0.51 -5.62
CA LEU A 49 8.43 -0.04 -6.13
C LEU A 49 8.48 0.33 -7.62
N GLY A 50 9.56 0.95 -8.09
CA GLY A 50 9.72 1.28 -9.52
C GLY A 50 10.03 0.09 -10.43
N LYS A 51 10.29 -1.09 -9.85
CA LYS A 51 10.74 -2.29 -10.59
C LYS A 51 9.63 -3.34 -10.74
N ILE A 52 8.49 -3.17 -10.06
CA ILE A 52 7.37 -4.11 -10.20
C ILE A 52 6.56 -3.77 -11.46
N SER A 53 6.05 -4.81 -12.12
CA SER A 53 5.26 -4.67 -13.35
C SER A 53 3.86 -4.12 -13.12
N GLY A 54 3.35 -4.16 -11.88
CA GLY A 54 2.01 -3.74 -11.55
C GLY A 54 1.50 -4.31 -10.22
N PRO A 55 0.23 -4.05 -9.87
CA PRO A 55 -0.38 -4.46 -8.61
C PRO A 55 -0.56 -5.98 -8.47
N ASP A 56 -0.45 -6.75 -9.56
CA ASP A 56 -0.53 -8.21 -9.56
C ASP A 56 0.84 -8.91 -9.60
N ALA A 57 1.92 -8.17 -9.35
CA ALA A 57 3.29 -8.69 -9.43
C ALA A 57 3.63 -9.83 -8.45
N PHE A 58 2.77 -10.09 -7.45
CA PHE A 58 2.93 -11.14 -6.44
C PHE A 58 1.71 -12.06 -6.37
N PRO A 59 1.62 -13.08 -7.26
CA PRO A 59 0.79 -14.25 -7.02
C PRO A 59 1.31 -15.05 -5.80
N MET A 60 0.49 -15.98 -5.30
CA MET A 60 0.74 -16.69 -4.03
C MET A 60 2.09 -17.43 -4.00
N ASP A 61 2.44 -18.12 -5.07
CA ASP A 61 3.71 -18.86 -5.23
C ASP A 61 4.94 -17.94 -5.12
N LYS A 62 4.91 -16.80 -5.83
CA LYS A 62 5.99 -15.81 -5.79
C LYS A 62 6.07 -15.09 -4.45
N ALA A 63 4.92 -14.82 -3.82
CA ALA A 63 4.87 -14.24 -2.48
C ALA A 63 5.47 -15.19 -1.44
N LEU A 64 5.16 -16.49 -1.51
CA LEU A 64 5.74 -17.51 -0.63
C LEU A 64 7.26 -17.64 -0.85
N GLN A 65 7.70 -17.68 -2.11
CA GLN A 65 9.12 -17.70 -2.44
C GLN A 65 9.86 -16.48 -1.88
N ARG A 66 9.23 -15.30 -1.94
CA ARG A 66 9.78 -14.09 -1.31
C ARG A 66 9.88 -14.26 0.20
N ALA A 67 8.80 -14.65 0.87
CA ALA A 67 8.78 -14.82 2.32
C ALA A 67 9.89 -15.78 2.82
N GLN A 68 10.18 -16.85 2.07
CA GLN A 68 11.25 -17.81 2.38
C GLN A 68 12.67 -17.25 2.17
N ARG A 69 12.87 -16.44 1.12
CA ARG A 69 14.21 -15.92 0.76
C ARG A 69 14.57 -14.63 1.47
N GLN A 70 13.56 -13.92 1.95
CA GLN A 70 13.72 -12.59 2.50
C GLN A 70 14.40 -12.65 3.87
N ARG A 71 15.61 -12.07 3.95
CA ARG A 71 16.42 -12.07 5.18
C ARG A 71 15.90 -11.11 6.25
N ALA A 72 15.17 -10.07 5.85
CA ALA A 72 14.67 -9.04 6.75
C ALA A 72 13.35 -8.45 6.22
N ASP A 73 12.42 -8.18 7.13
CA ASP A 73 11.17 -7.46 6.84
C ASP A 73 11.46 -6.00 6.46
N PRO A 74 11.10 -5.51 5.26
CA PRO A 74 11.28 -4.11 4.89
C PRO A 74 10.51 -3.17 5.81
N TRP A 75 9.48 -3.65 6.51
CA TRP A 75 8.62 -2.89 7.40
C TRP A 75 8.84 -3.22 8.87
N ALA A 76 9.95 -3.89 9.24
CA ALA A 76 10.24 -4.29 10.63
C ALA A 76 10.10 -3.15 11.66
N SER A 77 10.42 -1.92 11.26
CA SER A 77 10.37 -0.73 12.12
C SER A 77 9.11 0.13 11.94
N VAL A 78 8.12 -0.31 11.15
CA VAL A 78 6.96 0.53 10.79
C VAL A 78 6.13 0.96 12.00
N LEU A 79 6.06 0.11 13.04
CA LEU A 79 5.37 0.40 14.29
C LEU A 79 6.28 1.01 15.37
N ALA A 80 7.59 1.01 15.16
CA ALA A 80 8.55 1.57 16.12
C ALA A 80 8.52 3.11 16.10
N LEU A 81 8.24 3.70 14.93
CA LEU A 81 8.22 5.13 14.73
C LEU A 81 6.85 5.72 15.13
N LYS A 82 6.83 6.47 16.24
CA LYS A 82 5.63 7.21 16.69
C LYS A 82 5.71 8.65 16.20
N GLN A 83 4.84 9.01 15.27
CA GLN A 83 4.76 10.36 14.68
C GLN A 83 3.39 10.99 14.96
N ARG A 84 3.37 12.32 15.00
CA ARG A 84 2.15 13.14 15.11
C ARG A 84 2.10 14.13 13.95
N LEU A 85 0.89 14.51 13.55
CA LEU A 85 0.72 15.61 12.59
C LEU A 85 1.31 16.90 13.20
N PRO A 86 1.93 17.77 12.39
CA PRO A 86 2.39 19.08 12.85
C PRO A 86 1.24 19.87 13.48
N THR A 87 1.48 20.48 14.64
CA THR A 87 0.56 21.43 15.26
C THR A 87 0.81 22.79 14.60
N GLY A 88 -0.08 23.21 13.71
CA GLY A 88 0.16 24.29 12.76
C GLY A 88 0.72 25.58 13.38
N ASN A 89 1.88 25.98 12.84
CA ASN A 89 2.23 27.38 12.61
C ASN A 89 2.98 27.42 11.26
N GLU A 90 2.31 26.97 10.19
CA GLU A 90 2.83 27.05 8.83
C GLU A 90 1.79 27.76 7.97
N LYS A 91 2.02 29.06 7.79
CA LYS A 91 1.49 29.81 6.66
C LYS A 91 2.11 29.22 5.39
N ASN A 92 1.29 28.60 4.55
CA ASN A 92 1.21 28.80 3.09
C ASN A 92 0.20 27.82 2.50
#